data_AF-A0A9E2F6W2-F1
#
_entry.id   AF-A0A9E2F6W2-F1
#
_cell.length_a   1.000
_cell.length_b   1.000
_cell.length_c   1.000
_cell.angle_alpha   90.00
_cell.angle_beta   90.00
_cell.angle_gamma   90.00
#
_symmetry.space_group_name_H-M   'P 1'
#
loop_
_entity.id
_entity.type
_entity.pdbx_description
1 polymer ?
#
loop_
_entity_poly.entity_id
_entity_poly.type
_entity_poly.pdbx_seq_one_letter_code
_entity_poly.pdbx_strand_id
1 'polypeptide(L)'
;MKLKLIALAALLATSASSFAAMDGATSGNGSLLVNFISQGGTSATAGGDDMSAVFDLGVSMNDFLTHKNEAGYTQTWNLTSANYGSAWNDLLAFSTNDAAIEFNVIALDNVNTRYLTTNDVATYTSLTNANLGGFQNMNSYVTANNLRGTHVTEANGASTALSTDVANSYFRAVNGATQGDTWLTKTSDTTKTLATAQNFWSLSVGAGNGSAQAAKSAFGVDLDGNGSIGTGEFGEWSVNAAAGTITFANVAAVPEAETYAMLLAGLGLMGAIVRRRNGRGA
;
A
#
# COMPACT_ATOMS: atom_id res chain seq x y z
N MET A 1 55.23 9.28 -18.73
CA MET A 1 54.31 8.22 -18.24
C MET A 1 53.27 8.72 -17.21
N LYS A 2 52.77 9.96 -17.27
CA LYS A 2 51.85 10.51 -16.24
C LYS A 2 50.41 10.81 -16.70
N LEU A 3 50.10 10.68 -17.99
CA LEU A 3 48.74 10.95 -18.51
C LEU A 3 47.81 9.72 -18.56
N LYS A 4 48.34 8.50 -18.43
CA LYS A 4 47.52 7.27 -18.55
C LYS A 4 46.82 6.85 -17.24
N LEU A 5 47.26 7.37 -16.08
CA LEU A 5 46.60 7.07 -14.80
C LEU A 5 45.43 8.02 -14.48
N ILE A 6 45.37 9.22 -15.06
CA ILE A 6 44.28 10.17 -14.79
C ILE A 6 42.99 9.76 -15.51
N ALA A 7 43.10 9.14 -16.69
CA ALA A 7 41.93 8.64 -17.43
C ALA A 7 41.27 7.41 -16.75
N LEU A 8 42.03 6.61 -16.00
CA LEU A 8 41.49 5.43 -15.31
C LEU A 8 40.75 5.80 -14.02
N ALA A 9 41.19 6.84 -13.30
CA ALA A 9 40.49 7.34 -12.12
C ALA A 9 39.19 8.10 -12.47
N ALA A 10 39.10 8.70 -13.66
CA ALA A 10 37.89 9.37 -14.14
C ALA A 10 36.77 8.41 -14.60
N LEU A 11 37.10 7.15 -14.91
CA LEU A 11 36.13 6.12 -15.29
C LEU A 11 35.60 5.29 -14.09
N LEU A 12 36.10 5.55 -12.88
CA LEU A 12 35.59 4.97 -11.63
C LEU A 12 34.68 5.93 -10.86
N ALA A 13 34.50 7.16 -11.35
CA ALA A 13 33.44 8.04 -10.87
C ALA A 13 32.17 7.77 -11.69
N THR A 14 31.08 7.45 -10.99
CA THR A 14 29.71 7.29 -11.50
C THR A 14 29.33 5.94 -12.13
N SER A 15 29.67 4.83 -11.48
CA SER A 15 28.61 3.84 -11.22
C SER A 15 28.04 4.14 -9.84
N ALA A 16 27.35 5.29 -9.71
CA ALA A 16 26.41 5.41 -8.62
C ALA A 16 25.44 4.25 -8.83
N SER A 17 25.37 3.33 -7.87
CA SER A 17 24.30 2.34 -7.81
C SER A 17 23.03 3.12 -8.09
N SER A 18 22.32 2.83 -9.20
CA SER A 18 21.01 3.40 -9.42
C SER A 18 20.11 2.74 -8.38
N PHE A 19 20.09 3.31 -7.16
CA PHE A 19 19.12 2.92 -6.16
C PHE A 19 17.74 3.15 -6.78
N ALA A 20 16.85 2.17 -6.62
CA ALA A 20 15.53 2.23 -7.23
C ALA A 20 14.75 3.34 -6.52
N ALA A 21 14.66 4.50 -7.18
CA ALA A 21 13.67 5.52 -6.84
C ALA A 21 12.28 4.90 -6.90
N MET A 22 11.31 5.46 -6.17
CA MET A 22 9.92 5.05 -6.28
C MET A 22 9.49 5.10 -7.75
N ASP A 23 8.94 4.00 -8.25
CA ASP A 23 8.36 3.98 -9.57
C ASP A 23 7.05 4.79 -9.53
N GLY A 24 7.07 5.93 -10.21
CA GLY A 24 5.91 6.80 -10.32
C GLY A 24 4.88 6.27 -11.33
N ALA A 25 3.81 7.04 -11.49
CA ALA A 25 2.68 6.67 -12.32
C ALA A 25 3.02 6.50 -13.81
N THR A 26 4.10 7.12 -14.29
CA THR A 26 4.54 7.04 -15.69
C THR A 26 5.20 5.70 -16.05
N SER A 27 5.55 4.87 -15.07
CA SER A 27 6.13 3.53 -15.33
C SER A 27 5.07 2.54 -15.86
N GLY A 28 3.80 2.82 -15.64
CA GLY A 28 2.71 1.86 -15.88
C GLY A 28 2.60 0.75 -14.83
N ASN A 29 3.45 0.81 -13.80
CA ASN A 29 3.57 -0.17 -12.73
C ASN A 29 4.20 0.47 -11.48
N GLY A 30 3.55 1.47 -10.89
CA GLY A 30 4.14 2.25 -9.81
C GLY A 30 4.45 1.41 -8.56
N SER A 31 5.37 1.91 -7.74
CA SER A 31 5.66 1.36 -6.41
C SER A 31 4.42 1.43 -5.52
N LEU A 32 4.28 0.44 -4.65
CA LEU A 32 3.33 0.46 -3.55
C LEU A 32 3.90 1.35 -2.44
N LEU A 33 3.20 2.44 -2.14
CA LEU A 33 3.63 3.47 -1.20
C LEU A 33 2.67 3.53 -0.02
N VAL A 34 3.20 3.54 1.20
CA VAL A 34 2.40 3.93 2.37
C VAL A 34 2.68 5.38 2.72
N ASN A 35 1.62 6.14 2.97
CA ASN A 35 1.71 7.50 3.47
C ASN A 35 1.14 7.54 4.87
N PHE A 36 1.79 8.33 5.73
CA PHE A 36 1.31 8.68 7.05
C PHE A 36 1.20 10.19 7.17
N ILE A 37 0.21 10.67 7.91
CA ILE A 37 -0.01 12.09 8.16
C ILE A 37 -0.20 12.30 9.65
N SER A 38 0.62 13.17 10.25
CA SER A 38 0.38 13.75 11.56
C SER A 38 -0.06 15.20 11.39
N GLN A 39 -1.25 15.53 11.87
CA GLN A 39 -1.78 16.88 11.86
C GLN A 39 -1.68 17.48 13.27
N GLY A 40 -0.98 18.60 13.38
CA GLY A 40 -0.96 19.45 14.57
C GLY A 40 -1.76 20.73 14.40
N GLY A 41 -2.09 21.09 13.15
CA GLY A 41 -2.75 22.34 12.78
C GLY A 41 -4.15 22.22 12.21
N THR A 42 -4.75 23.36 11.90
CA THR A 42 -6.02 23.45 11.15
C THR A 42 -5.81 23.69 9.65
N SER A 43 -4.56 23.85 9.20
CA SER A 43 -4.21 24.20 7.82
C SER A 43 -3.16 23.25 7.24
N ALA A 44 -3.55 22.47 6.24
CA ALA A 44 -2.65 21.58 5.52
C ALA A 44 -1.58 22.28 4.65
N THR A 45 -1.55 23.62 4.59
CA THR A 45 -0.60 24.38 3.74
C THR A 45 0.15 25.49 4.46
N ALA A 46 -0.05 25.65 5.77
CA ALA A 46 0.59 26.71 6.54
C ALA A 46 0.75 26.30 8.00
N GLY A 47 1.81 26.76 8.67
CA GLY A 47 2.02 26.55 10.10
C GLY A 47 3.22 25.67 10.43
N GLY A 48 3.60 24.74 9.54
CA GLY A 48 4.70 23.79 9.80
C GLY A 48 4.41 22.83 10.96
N ASP A 49 3.14 22.75 11.34
CA ASP A 49 2.54 21.94 12.41
C ASP A 49 1.97 20.62 11.89
N ASP A 50 2.10 20.36 10.59
CA ASP A 50 1.74 19.08 9.98
C ASP A 50 2.96 18.43 9.32
N MET A 51 3.03 17.09 9.43
CA MET A 51 4.05 16.26 8.79
C MET A 51 3.42 15.09 8.06
N SER A 52 3.94 14.77 6.87
CA SER A 52 3.71 13.47 6.25
C SER A 52 5.00 12.68 6.16
N ALA A 53 4.87 11.35 6.20
CA ALA A 53 5.94 10.42 5.88
C ALA A 53 5.48 9.50 4.75
N VAL A 54 6.36 9.22 3.78
CA VAL A 54 6.13 8.24 2.72
C VAL A 54 7.21 7.19 2.73
N PHE A 55 6.80 5.94 2.53
CA PHE A 55 7.68 4.78 2.47
C PHE A 55 7.37 4.01 1.20
N ASP A 56 8.40 3.66 0.44
CA ASP A 56 8.29 2.70 -0.65
C ASP A 56 8.37 1.28 -0.09
N LEU A 57 7.29 0.52 -0.24
CA LEU A 57 7.20 -0.85 0.28
C LEU A 57 8.02 -1.86 -0.53
N GLY A 58 8.63 -1.44 -1.64
CA GLY A 58 9.49 -2.28 -2.47
C GLY A 58 8.75 -3.36 -3.25
N VAL A 59 7.45 -3.15 -3.48
CA VAL A 59 6.59 -4.03 -4.26
C VAL A 59 5.91 -3.21 -5.35
N SER A 60 5.92 -3.71 -6.59
CA SER A 60 5.24 -3.03 -7.69
C SER A 60 3.74 -3.29 -7.69
N MET A 61 2.96 -2.38 -8.28
CA MET A 61 1.50 -2.51 -8.40
C MET A 61 1.08 -3.85 -9.01
N ASN A 62 1.70 -4.26 -10.11
CA ASN A 62 1.36 -5.47 -10.84
C ASN A 62 1.66 -6.70 -10.02
N ASP A 63 2.79 -6.74 -9.31
CA ASP A 63 3.13 -7.86 -8.43
C ASP A 63 2.09 -8.00 -7.31
N PHE A 64 1.74 -6.88 -6.67
CA PHE A 64 0.75 -6.89 -5.59
C PHE A 64 -0.66 -7.26 -6.09
N LEU A 65 -1.03 -6.84 -7.30
CA LEU A 65 -2.29 -7.22 -7.94
C LEU A 65 -2.42 -8.73 -8.18
N THR A 66 -1.32 -9.48 -8.33
CA THR A 66 -1.38 -10.94 -8.49
C THR A 66 -1.93 -11.63 -7.24
N HIS A 67 -1.76 -11.03 -6.06
CA HIS A 67 -2.19 -11.57 -4.77
C HIS A 67 -3.57 -11.06 -4.34
N LYS A 68 -4.26 -10.29 -5.19
CA LYS A 68 -5.50 -9.60 -4.83
C LYS A 68 -6.58 -10.50 -4.22
N ASN A 69 -6.71 -11.71 -4.76
CA ASN A 69 -7.69 -12.70 -4.31
C ASN A 69 -7.03 -13.95 -3.70
N GLU A 70 -5.76 -13.85 -3.29
CA GLU A 70 -5.04 -14.99 -2.71
C GLU A 70 -5.37 -15.13 -1.23
N ALA A 71 -6.07 -16.22 -0.87
CA ALA A 71 -6.47 -16.50 0.50
C ALA A 71 -5.28 -16.66 1.44
N GLY A 72 -5.32 -15.94 2.56
CA GLY A 72 -4.28 -15.97 3.59
C GLY A 72 -2.96 -15.30 3.18
N TYR A 73 -2.91 -14.65 2.01
CA TYR A 73 -1.74 -13.85 1.63
C TYR A 73 -1.51 -12.73 2.66
N THR A 74 -0.30 -12.66 3.19
CA THR A 74 0.08 -11.63 4.15
C THR A 74 1.50 -11.14 3.88
N GLN A 75 1.69 -9.84 4.04
CA GLN A 75 2.99 -9.22 3.94
C GLN A 75 3.09 -8.12 4.99
N THR A 76 4.23 -8.08 5.69
CA THR A 76 4.52 -7.12 6.76
C THR A 76 5.81 -6.39 6.43
N TRP A 77 5.79 -5.07 6.62
CA TRP A 77 6.94 -4.19 6.47
C TRP A 77 7.30 -3.57 7.81
N ASN A 78 8.58 -3.58 8.13
CA ASN A 78 9.13 -2.87 9.28
C ASN A 78 9.52 -1.44 8.86
N LEU A 79 8.79 -0.45 9.34
CA LEU A 79 8.96 0.98 9.06
C LEU A 79 10.20 1.58 9.75
N THR A 80 10.84 0.82 10.64
CA THR A 80 12.12 1.18 11.29
C THR A 80 13.34 0.52 10.64
N SER A 81 13.14 -0.16 9.50
CA SER A 81 14.23 -0.77 8.74
C SER A 81 15.26 0.26 8.29
N ALA A 82 16.52 -0.13 8.18
CA ALA A 82 17.63 0.78 7.91
C ALA A 82 17.46 1.59 6.61
N ASN A 83 16.86 1.00 5.56
CA ASN A 83 16.59 1.67 4.28
C ASN A 83 15.61 2.84 4.42
N TYR A 84 14.76 2.87 5.45
CA TYR A 84 13.82 3.97 5.72
C TYR A 84 14.42 5.07 6.61
N GLY A 85 15.66 4.88 7.09
CA GLY A 85 16.32 5.85 7.95
C GLY A 85 15.53 6.15 9.22
N SER A 86 15.36 7.44 9.54
CA SER A 86 14.63 7.90 10.72
C SER A 86 13.16 8.22 10.48
N ALA A 87 12.63 8.08 9.24
CA ALA A 87 11.34 8.67 8.86
C ALA A 87 10.16 8.31 9.77
N TRP A 88 10.07 7.05 10.22
CA TRP A 88 9.03 6.61 11.15
C TRP A 88 9.18 7.24 12.54
N ASN A 89 10.41 7.28 13.06
CA ASN A 89 10.70 7.85 14.37
C ASN A 89 10.52 9.38 14.35
N ASP A 90 10.86 10.04 13.25
CA ASP A 90 10.67 11.47 13.06
C ASP A 90 9.18 11.83 13.05
N LEU A 91 8.35 11.02 12.38
CA LEU A 91 6.88 11.18 12.40
C LEU A 91 6.31 11.04 13.80
N LEU A 92 6.68 9.99 14.55
CA LEU A 92 6.21 9.78 15.91
C LEU A 92 6.70 10.87 16.87
N ALA A 93 7.94 11.33 16.72
CA ALA A 93 8.48 12.41 17.54
C ALA A 93 7.83 13.78 17.23
N PHE A 94 7.41 14.00 15.98
CA PHE A 94 6.69 15.20 15.58
C PHE A 94 5.25 15.22 16.10
N SER A 95 4.61 14.06 16.10
CA SER A 95 3.22 13.88 16.51
C SER A 95 3.00 14.23 17.99
N THR A 96 2.01 15.07 18.24
CA THR A 96 1.56 15.38 19.62
C THR A 96 0.44 14.45 20.09
N ASN A 97 -0.13 13.67 19.17
CA ASN A 97 -1.18 12.70 19.42
C ASN A 97 -1.08 11.57 18.37
N ASP A 98 -0.36 10.51 18.71
CA ASP A 98 -0.14 9.40 17.79
C ASP A 98 -1.43 8.69 17.36
N ALA A 99 -2.48 8.77 18.19
CA ALA A 99 -3.79 8.21 17.84
C ALA A 99 -4.50 9.00 16.71
N ALA A 100 -4.07 10.23 16.44
CA ALA A 100 -4.56 11.06 15.34
C ALA A 100 -3.70 10.92 14.07
N ILE A 101 -2.62 10.14 14.09
CA ILE A 101 -1.88 9.85 12.86
C ILE A 101 -2.79 9.03 11.94
N GLU A 102 -2.92 9.49 10.71
CA GLU A 102 -3.68 8.82 9.67
C GLU A 102 -2.74 8.19 8.65
N PHE A 103 -3.21 7.17 7.95
CA PHE A 103 -2.44 6.53 6.90
C PHE A 103 -3.29 6.18 5.70
N ASN A 104 -2.64 6.00 4.55
CA ASN A 104 -3.20 5.27 3.43
C ASN A 104 -2.09 4.50 2.70
N VAL A 105 -2.48 3.56 1.86
CA VAL A 105 -1.55 2.88 0.94
C VAL A 105 -2.02 3.15 -0.48
N ILE A 106 -1.10 3.53 -1.37
CA ILE A 106 -1.38 3.89 -2.76
C ILE A 106 -0.42 3.23 -3.74
N ALA A 107 -0.84 3.09 -4.99
CA ALA A 107 0.05 2.85 -6.12
C ALA A 107 -0.52 3.52 -7.37
N LEU A 108 0.35 3.97 -8.29
CA LEU A 108 -0.05 4.76 -9.45
C LEU A 108 0.29 4.09 -10.78
N ASP A 109 -0.61 4.15 -11.75
CA ASP A 109 -0.38 3.74 -13.15
C ASP A 109 -1.18 4.65 -14.09
N ASN A 110 -0.49 5.62 -14.70
CA ASN A 110 -1.08 6.55 -15.67
C ASN A 110 -1.15 5.95 -17.09
N VAL A 111 -0.39 4.90 -17.38
CA VAL A 111 -0.34 4.29 -18.71
C VAL A 111 -1.65 3.55 -18.99
N ASN A 112 -2.10 2.75 -18.02
CA ASN A 112 -3.37 2.03 -18.11
C ASN A 112 -4.49 2.73 -17.32
N THR A 113 -4.19 3.85 -16.64
CA THR A 113 -5.11 4.58 -15.75
C THR A 113 -5.70 3.65 -14.68
N ARG A 114 -4.81 3.06 -13.90
CA ARG A 114 -5.11 2.18 -12.78
C ARG A 114 -4.46 2.72 -11.51
N TYR A 115 -5.13 2.54 -10.39
CA TYR A 115 -4.64 3.02 -9.10
C TYR A 115 -5.01 2.01 -8.03
N LEU A 116 -4.15 1.88 -7.04
CA LEU A 116 -4.49 1.19 -5.80
C LEU A 116 -4.63 2.23 -4.70
N THR A 117 -5.60 2.05 -3.81
CA THR A 117 -5.77 2.91 -2.63
C THR A 117 -6.45 2.15 -1.50
N THR A 118 -6.15 2.50 -0.26
CA THR A 118 -7.02 2.14 0.87
C THR A 118 -8.30 2.96 0.86
N ASN A 119 -9.38 2.40 1.41
CA ASN A 119 -10.59 3.12 1.79
C ASN A 119 -11.44 2.22 2.72
N ASP A 120 -11.69 2.69 3.94
CA ASP A 120 -12.50 1.98 4.96
C ASP A 120 -14.01 2.10 4.67
N VAL A 121 -14.44 1.38 3.63
CA VAL A 121 -15.83 1.27 3.19
C VAL A 121 -16.11 -0.13 2.68
N ALA A 122 -17.33 -0.63 2.90
CA ALA A 122 -17.78 -1.90 2.32
C ALA A 122 -18.06 -1.79 0.81
N THR A 123 -18.30 -0.58 0.31
CA THR A 123 -18.48 -0.30 -1.12
C THR A 123 -17.79 1.01 -1.45
N TYR A 124 -16.84 0.95 -2.37
CA TYR A 124 -16.11 2.14 -2.78
C TYR A 124 -17.07 3.17 -3.39
N THR A 125 -16.87 4.44 -3.01
CA THR A 125 -17.75 5.55 -3.40
C THR A 125 -17.90 5.69 -4.92
N SER A 126 -18.93 6.42 -5.35
CA SER A 126 -19.12 6.71 -6.76
C SER A 126 -17.91 7.47 -7.30
N LEU A 127 -17.33 6.96 -8.38
CA LEU A 127 -16.13 7.51 -9.01
C LEU A 127 -16.29 7.39 -10.52
N THR A 128 -16.20 8.51 -11.21
CA THR A 128 -16.28 8.56 -12.67
C THR A 128 -14.91 8.34 -13.30
N ASN A 129 -14.88 7.91 -14.56
CA ASN A 129 -13.65 7.76 -15.34
C ASN A 129 -12.86 9.09 -15.41
N ALA A 130 -13.53 10.24 -15.53
CA ALA A 130 -12.87 11.54 -15.52
C ALA A 130 -12.22 11.86 -14.18
N ASN A 131 -12.86 11.51 -13.06
CA ASN A 131 -12.26 11.70 -11.74
C ASN A 131 -11.05 10.78 -11.53
N LEU A 132 -11.16 9.50 -11.89
CA LEU A 132 -10.05 8.55 -11.81
C LEU A 132 -8.88 9.00 -12.71
N GLY A 133 -9.15 9.47 -13.92
CA GLY A 133 -8.10 10.04 -14.80
C GLY A 133 -7.39 11.25 -14.17
N GLY A 134 -8.05 11.98 -13.27
CA GLY A 134 -7.46 13.08 -12.51
C GLY A 134 -6.46 12.64 -11.43
N PHE A 135 -6.48 11.37 -11.00
CA PHE A 135 -5.54 10.84 -9.99
C PHE A 135 -4.09 10.91 -10.47
N GLN A 136 -3.87 10.98 -11.80
CA GLN A 136 -2.55 11.09 -12.42
C GLN A 136 -1.69 12.24 -11.88
N ASN A 137 -2.36 13.29 -11.38
CA ASN A 137 -1.72 14.46 -10.81
C ASN A 137 -1.01 14.16 -9.47
N MET A 138 -1.32 13.02 -8.81
CA MET A 138 -0.55 12.52 -7.68
C MET A 138 0.86 12.09 -8.06
N ASN A 139 1.20 11.94 -9.34
CA ASN A 139 2.57 11.67 -9.76
C ASN A 139 3.55 12.79 -9.35
N SER A 140 3.06 14.04 -9.21
CA SER A 140 3.88 15.14 -8.71
C SER A 140 4.37 14.90 -7.28
N TYR A 141 3.58 14.20 -6.45
CA TYR A 141 3.95 13.83 -5.08
C TYR A 141 5.09 12.81 -5.05
N VAL A 142 5.00 11.76 -5.88
CA VAL A 142 6.05 10.75 -6.01
C VAL A 142 7.34 11.38 -6.55
N THR A 143 7.22 12.23 -7.56
CA THR A 143 8.36 12.93 -8.16
C THR A 143 9.07 13.83 -7.14
N ALA A 144 8.32 14.57 -6.31
CA ALA A 144 8.90 15.44 -5.30
C ALA A 144 9.61 14.66 -4.18
N ASN A 145 9.05 13.52 -3.75
CA ASN A 145 9.64 12.71 -2.67
C ASN A 145 10.80 11.82 -3.13
N ASN A 146 10.89 11.47 -4.42
CA ASN A 146 12.04 10.74 -4.97
C ASN A 146 13.39 11.46 -4.81
N LEU A 147 13.37 12.77 -4.56
CA LEU A 147 14.56 13.58 -4.34
C LEU A 147 14.85 13.83 -2.85
N ARG A 148 14.16 13.14 -1.93
CA ARG A 148 14.17 13.42 -0.50
C ARG A 148 14.46 12.18 0.34
N GLY A 149 14.90 12.42 1.57
CA GLY A 149 15.16 11.38 2.56
C GLY A 149 16.10 10.30 2.01
N THR A 150 15.80 9.05 2.33
CA THR A 150 16.59 7.91 1.87
C THR A 150 16.21 7.44 0.47
N HIS A 151 15.15 7.97 -0.18
CA HIS A 151 14.84 7.62 -1.58
C HIS A 151 15.98 7.92 -2.56
N VAL A 152 16.88 8.85 -2.21
CA VAL A 152 18.02 9.23 -3.03
C VAL A 152 19.20 8.26 -2.90
N THR A 153 19.28 7.52 -1.79
CA THR A 153 20.46 6.74 -1.41
C THR A 153 20.18 5.27 -1.14
N GLU A 154 18.93 4.88 -0.97
CA GLU A 154 18.51 3.53 -0.63
C GLU A 154 17.45 3.04 -1.60
N ALA A 155 17.50 1.76 -1.94
CA ALA A 155 16.37 1.12 -2.62
C ALA A 155 15.19 1.06 -1.64
N ASN A 156 13.99 1.36 -2.14
CA ASN A 156 12.77 1.36 -1.34
C ASN A 156 12.93 2.29 -0.12
N GLY A 157 13.31 3.54 -0.37
CA GLY A 157 13.56 4.52 0.68
C GLY A 157 12.29 5.05 1.35
N ALA A 158 12.49 6.01 2.25
CA ALA A 158 11.44 6.79 2.88
C ALA A 158 11.86 8.26 3.01
N SER A 159 10.87 9.12 3.20
CA SER A 159 11.09 10.53 3.48
C SER A 159 9.96 11.12 4.31
N THR A 160 10.28 12.23 4.98
CA THR A 160 9.30 13.08 5.65
C THR A 160 9.21 14.46 4.97
N ALA A 161 8.06 15.10 5.12
CA ALA A 161 7.83 16.44 4.63
C ALA A 161 6.89 17.20 5.55
N LEU A 162 7.22 18.45 5.84
CA LEU A 162 6.33 19.41 6.50
C LEU A 162 5.42 20.08 5.47
N SER A 163 4.28 20.62 5.93
CA SER A 163 3.38 21.42 5.07
C SER A 163 4.02 22.66 4.46
N THR A 164 5.16 23.10 5.00
CA THR A 164 5.96 24.25 4.54
C THR A 164 7.16 23.88 3.67
N ASP A 165 7.40 22.58 3.45
CA ASP A 165 8.48 22.11 2.58
C ASP A 165 8.17 22.39 1.10
N VAL A 166 9.11 21.96 0.23
CA VAL A 166 8.98 22.10 -1.22
C VAL A 166 7.63 21.60 -1.72
N ALA A 167 7.03 22.33 -2.68
CA ALA A 167 5.73 22.00 -3.23
C ALA A 167 5.61 20.51 -3.62
N ASN A 168 4.45 19.92 -3.32
CA ASN A 168 4.12 18.51 -3.56
C ASN A 168 4.85 17.49 -2.68
N SER A 169 5.74 17.85 -1.74
CA SER A 169 6.35 16.82 -0.87
C SER A 169 5.45 16.39 0.28
N TYR A 170 4.59 17.28 0.77
CA TYR A 170 3.61 16.97 1.82
C TYR A 170 2.36 16.33 1.23
N PHE A 171 1.94 15.18 1.77
CA PHE A 171 0.85 14.37 1.20
C PHE A 171 -0.47 15.14 1.10
N ARG A 172 -0.82 15.94 2.11
CA ARG A 172 -2.02 16.77 2.07
C ARG A 172 -1.81 18.12 1.36
N ALA A 173 -0.72 18.36 0.62
CA ALA A 173 -0.52 19.60 -0.15
C ALA A 173 0.07 19.33 -1.55
N VAL A 174 -0.62 18.48 -2.32
CA VAL A 174 -0.21 18.11 -3.67
C VAL A 174 -0.85 19.04 -4.70
N ASN A 175 -0.04 19.52 -5.64
CA ASN A 175 -0.40 20.45 -6.71
C ASN A 175 -1.06 21.75 -6.22
N GLY A 176 -0.59 22.27 -5.08
CA GLY A 176 -1.17 23.46 -4.43
C GLY A 176 -2.56 23.26 -3.81
N ALA A 177 -3.05 22.01 -3.75
CA ALA A 177 -4.33 21.65 -3.18
C ALA A 177 -4.16 20.86 -1.88
N THR A 178 -5.00 21.13 -0.88
CA THR A 178 -4.92 20.54 0.46
C THR A 178 -5.49 19.10 0.56
N GLN A 179 -5.13 18.16 -0.33
CA GLN A 179 -6.10 17.11 -0.73
C GLN A 179 -5.53 15.74 -1.17
N GLY A 180 -4.31 15.33 -0.79
CA GLY A 180 -3.82 14.00 -1.18
C GLY A 180 -4.68 12.85 -0.65
N ASP A 181 -5.27 13.04 0.54
CA ASP A 181 -6.23 12.15 1.19
C ASP A 181 -7.51 11.89 0.35
N THR A 182 -7.95 12.89 -0.41
CA THR A 182 -9.10 12.84 -1.33
C THR A 182 -8.69 12.77 -2.80
N TRP A 183 -7.42 12.43 -3.07
CA TRP A 183 -6.85 12.37 -4.41
C TRP A 183 -7.10 13.64 -5.21
N LEU A 184 -6.86 14.82 -4.62
CA LEU A 184 -7.11 16.14 -5.21
C LEU A 184 -8.59 16.39 -5.51
N THR A 185 -9.46 16.12 -4.52
CA THR A 185 -10.94 16.19 -4.60
C THR A 185 -11.56 15.34 -5.70
N LYS A 186 -10.91 14.22 -6.04
CA LYS A 186 -11.42 13.28 -7.04
C LYS A 186 -12.17 12.10 -6.42
N THR A 187 -12.01 11.86 -5.13
CA THR A 187 -12.73 10.81 -4.38
C THR A 187 -12.96 11.24 -2.92
N SER A 188 -13.65 10.40 -2.15
CA SER A 188 -13.73 10.54 -0.69
C SER A 188 -12.35 10.45 -0.03
N ASP A 189 -12.25 10.81 1.25
CA ASP A 189 -11.05 10.55 2.04
C ASP A 189 -10.68 9.06 2.00
N THR A 190 -9.40 8.78 1.74
CA THR A 190 -8.81 7.43 1.63
C THR A 190 -7.88 7.11 2.79
N THR A 191 -7.84 8.00 3.79
CA THR A 191 -7.03 7.89 5.00
C THR A 191 -7.88 7.53 6.21
N LYS A 192 -7.29 6.84 7.17
CA LYS A 192 -7.86 6.57 8.50
C LYS A 192 -6.78 6.55 9.56
N THR A 193 -7.18 6.70 10.82
CA THR A 193 -6.27 6.61 11.96
C THR A 193 -5.60 5.26 12.05
N LEU A 194 -4.43 5.18 12.70
CA LEU A 194 -3.68 3.94 12.87
C LEU A 194 -4.46 2.81 13.57
N ALA A 195 -5.52 3.15 14.30
CA ALA A 195 -6.38 2.18 14.99
C ALA A 195 -7.37 1.46 14.06
N THR A 196 -7.52 1.93 12.82
CA THR A 196 -8.53 1.44 11.88
C THR A 196 -7.84 0.64 10.78
N ALA A 197 -8.16 -0.65 10.67
CA ALA A 197 -7.78 -1.42 9.51
C ALA A 197 -8.55 -0.91 8.28
N GLN A 198 -7.89 -0.84 7.12
CA GLN A 198 -8.50 -0.28 5.91
C GLN A 198 -8.55 -1.29 4.78
N ASN A 199 -9.72 -1.42 4.16
CA ASN A 199 -9.89 -2.22 2.95
C ASN A 199 -9.02 -1.65 1.82
N PHE A 200 -8.53 -2.54 0.96
CA PHE A 200 -7.72 -2.15 -0.19
C PHE A 200 -8.49 -2.30 -1.51
N TRP A 201 -8.32 -1.33 -2.41
CA TRP A 201 -9.10 -1.22 -3.63
C TRP A 201 -8.22 -1.07 -4.86
N SER A 202 -8.56 -1.82 -5.90
CA SER A 202 -8.08 -1.61 -7.26
C SER A 202 -9.10 -0.79 -8.04
N LEU A 203 -8.65 0.32 -8.61
CA LEU A 203 -9.44 1.26 -9.38
C LEU A 203 -8.89 1.31 -10.81
N SER A 204 -9.76 1.28 -11.81
CA SER A 204 -9.37 1.40 -13.21
C SER A 204 -10.47 2.06 -14.03
N VAL A 205 -10.12 2.60 -15.20
CA VAL A 205 -11.14 3.13 -16.11
C VAL A 205 -12.10 2.01 -16.52
N GLY A 206 -13.39 2.25 -16.32
CA GLY A 206 -14.46 1.37 -16.77
C GLY A 206 -14.79 1.60 -18.25
N ALA A 207 -15.69 0.78 -18.80
CA ALA A 207 -16.20 0.98 -20.15
C ALA A 207 -16.96 2.33 -20.25
N GLY A 208 -16.73 3.08 -21.33
CA GLY A 208 -17.44 4.32 -21.63
C GLY A 208 -16.57 5.58 -21.56
N ASN A 209 -17.22 6.75 -21.54
CA ASN A 209 -16.55 8.05 -21.56
C ASN A 209 -16.24 8.57 -20.13
N GLY A 210 -15.81 9.83 -20.01
CA GLY A 210 -15.44 10.44 -18.72
C GLY A 210 -16.55 10.50 -17.67
N SER A 211 -17.82 10.50 -18.06
CA SER A 211 -18.97 10.49 -17.13
C SER A 211 -19.40 9.08 -16.71
N ALA A 212 -18.88 8.04 -17.37
CA ALA A 212 -19.15 6.66 -16.98
C ALA A 212 -18.44 6.31 -15.66
N GLN A 213 -18.97 5.30 -14.97
CA GLN A 213 -18.39 4.83 -13.71
C GLN A 213 -17.06 4.13 -13.96
N ALA A 214 -16.06 4.46 -13.14
CA ALA A 214 -14.82 3.70 -13.03
C ALA A 214 -15.10 2.28 -12.54
N ALA A 215 -14.29 1.33 -13.00
CA ALA A 215 -14.25 -0.03 -12.49
C ALA A 215 -13.54 -0.03 -11.13
N LYS A 216 -14.19 -0.65 -10.14
CA LYS A 216 -13.76 -0.68 -8.73
C LYS A 216 -13.84 -2.10 -8.27
N SER A 217 -12.80 -2.60 -7.62
CA SER A 217 -12.81 -3.96 -7.10
C SER A 217 -11.90 -4.06 -5.88
N ALA A 218 -12.47 -4.56 -4.79
CA ALA A 218 -11.75 -4.76 -3.54
C ALA A 218 -10.72 -5.88 -3.66
N PHE A 219 -9.67 -5.78 -2.86
CA PHE A 219 -8.84 -6.92 -2.48
C PHE A 219 -9.62 -7.74 -1.44
N GLY A 220 -9.46 -9.05 -1.49
CA GLY A 220 -10.19 -9.96 -0.62
C GLY A 220 -10.51 -11.28 -1.27
N VAL A 221 -11.15 -12.16 -0.51
CA VAL A 221 -11.55 -13.49 -0.97
C VAL A 221 -13.05 -13.64 -0.77
N ASP A 222 -13.76 -13.94 -1.84
CA ASP A 222 -15.18 -14.31 -1.82
C ASP A 222 -15.31 -15.69 -1.16
N LEU A 223 -15.60 -15.69 0.14
CA LEU A 223 -15.67 -16.90 0.98
C LEU A 223 -17.04 -17.57 0.86
N ASP A 224 -18.09 -16.80 0.59
CA ASP A 224 -19.46 -17.32 0.46
C ASP A 224 -19.87 -17.67 -0.99
N GLY A 225 -19.05 -17.31 -1.98
CA GLY A 225 -19.24 -17.62 -3.39
C GLY A 225 -20.33 -16.78 -4.07
N ASN A 226 -20.68 -15.62 -3.50
CA ASN A 226 -21.74 -14.76 -4.03
C ASN A 226 -21.28 -13.85 -5.20
N GLY A 227 -19.99 -13.87 -5.53
CA GLY A 227 -19.37 -13.09 -6.60
C GLY A 227 -18.99 -11.66 -6.20
N SER A 228 -19.04 -11.33 -4.92
CA SER A 228 -18.71 -10.01 -4.36
C SER A 228 -17.88 -10.15 -3.08
N ILE A 229 -17.08 -9.14 -2.76
CA ILE A 229 -16.35 -9.06 -1.49
C ILE A 229 -17.20 -8.26 -0.50
N GLY A 230 -17.57 -8.89 0.61
CA GLY A 230 -18.37 -8.32 1.68
C GLY A 230 -17.65 -8.27 3.04
N THR A 231 -18.45 -8.10 4.09
CA THR A 231 -17.95 -8.01 5.47
C THR A 231 -17.19 -9.27 5.86
N GLY A 232 -15.96 -9.11 6.33
CA GLY A 232 -15.12 -10.23 6.75
C GLY A 232 -14.43 -10.96 5.59
N GLU A 233 -14.47 -10.41 4.39
CA GLU A 233 -13.84 -10.96 3.18
C GLU A 233 -12.76 -10.04 2.60
N PHE A 234 -12.64 -8.81 3.11
CA PHE A 234 -11.68 -7.81 2.62
C PHE A 234 -10.23 -8.17 2.94
N GLY A 235 -9.35 -7.87 1.98
CA GLY A 235 -7.94 -7.70 2.24
C GLY A 235 -7.70 -6.33 2.90
N GLU A 236 -7.09 -6.34 4.07
CA GLU A 236 -6.98 -5.16 4.92
C GLU A 236 -5.54 -4.77 5.21
N TRP A 237 -5.30 -3.47 5.29
CA TRP A 237 -4.07 -2.87 5.80
C TRP A 237 -4.23 -2.47 7.26
N SER A 238 -3.27 -2.85 8.10
CA SER A 238 -3.24 -2.50 9.52
C SER A 238 -1.85 -2.03 9.94
N VAL A 239 -1.80 -1.12 10.90
CA VAL A 239 -0.56 -0.54 11.42
C VAL A 239 -0.42 -0.91 12.90
N ASN A 240 0.75 -1.42 13.26
CA ASN A 240 1.15 -1.55 14.66
C ASN A 240 2.20 -0.48 14.95
N ALA A 241 1.74 0.65 15.50
CA ALA A 241 2.59 1.80 15.75
C ALA A 241 3.73 1.50 16.74
N ALA A 242 3.43 0.72 17.78
CA ALA A 242 4.42 0.34 18.80
C ALA A 242 5.52 -0.56 18.25
N ALA A 243 5.18 -1.46 17.31
CA ALA A 243 6.15 -2.30 16.62
C ALA A 243 6.80 -1.60 15.41
N GLY A 244 6.30 -0.43 15.00
CA GLY A 244 6.73 0.25 13.77
C GLY A 244 6.52 -0.61 12.53
N THR A 245 5.37 -1.27 12.42
CA THR A 245 5.06 -2.16 11.28
C THR A 245 3.74 -1.81 10.62
N ILE A 246 3.67 -2.05 9.31
CA ILE A 246 2.43 -2.09 8.54
C ILE A 246 2.27 -3.48 7.92
N THR A 247 1.05 -4.00 7.92
CA THR A 247 0.74 -5.34 7.41
C THR A 247 -0.45 -5.28 6.49
N PHE A 248 -0.34 -5.95 5.34
CA PHE A 248 -1.48 -6.36 4.55
C PHE A 248 -1.83 -7.81 4.88
N ALA A 249 -3.12 -8.11 5.02
CA ALA A 249 -3.61 -9.47 5.19
C ALA A 249 -4.90 -9.67 4.40
N ASN A 250 -4.89 -10.65 3.50
CA ASN A 250 -6.11 -11.25 2.99
C ASN A 250 -6.67 -12.25 3.99
N VAL A 251 -7.99 -12.34 4.05
CA VAL A 251 -8.68 -13.33 4.88
C VAL A 251 -8.25 -14.73 4.46
N ALA A 252 -7.96 -15.57 5.45
CA ALA A 252 -7.68 -16.98 5.21
C ALA A 252 -8.99 -17.70 4.89
N ALA A 253 -8.99 -18.56 3.87
CA ALA A 253 -10.08 -19.49 3.64
C ALA A 253 -10.15 -20.44 4.84
N VAL A 254 -11.17 -20.27 5.69
CA VAL A 254 -11.42 -21.20 6.79
C VAL A 254 -11.96 -22.48 6.16
N PRO A 255 -11.30 -23.64 6.29
CA PRO A 255 -11.83 -24.88 5.75
C PRO A 255 -13.21 -25.13 6.36
N GLU A 256 -14.19 -25.41 5.51
CA GLU A 256 -15.56 -25.63 5.97
C GLU A 256 -15.60 -26.78 6.99
N ALA A 257 -16.55 -26.72 7.94
CA ALA A 257 -16.76 -27.75 8.95
C ALA A 257 -16.91 -29.15 8.32
N GLU A 258 -17.45 -29.21 7.10
CA GLU A 258 -17.61 -30.43 6.31
C GLU A 258 -16.28 -31.05 5.90
N THR A 259 -15.25 -30.24 5.61
CA THR A 259 -13.89 -30.73 5.30
C THR A 259 -13.30 -31.43 6.53
N TYR A 260 -13.48 -30.85 7.71
CA TYR A 260 -13.07 -31.47 8.97
C TYR A 260 -13.91 -32.71 9.29
N ALA A 261 -15.21 -32.68 9.04
CA ALA A 261 -16.09 -33.82 9.22
C ALA A 261 -15.74 -34.97 8.27
N MET A 262 -15.39 -34.69 7.02
CA MET A 262 -14.95 -35.68 6.02
C MET A 262 -13.57 -36.24 6.32
N LEU A 263 -12.64 -35.41 6.81
CA LEU A 263 -11.36 -35.88 7.33
C LEU A 263 -11.58 -36.81 8.53
N LEU A 264 -12.43 -36.42 9.48
CA LEU A 264 -12.75 -37.20 10.67
C LEU A 264 -13.49 -38.50 10.29
N ALA A 265 -14.42 -38.45 9.34
CA ALA A 265 -15.11 -39.61 8.82
C ALA A 265 -14.16 -40.56 8.08
N GLY A 266 -13.21 -40.02 7.30
CA GLY A 266 -12.15 -40.79 6.65
C GLY A 266 -11.24 -41.49 7.66
N LEU A 267 -10.82 -40.79 8.72
CA LEU A 267 -10.04 -41.37 9.82
C LEU A 267 -10.85 -42.43 10.59
N GLY A 268 -12.13 -42.17 10.85
CA GLY A 268 -13.04 -43.11 11.48
C GLY A 268 -13.23 -44.40 10.68
N LEU A 269 -13.39 -44.28 9.35
CA LEU A 269 -13.48 -45.41 8.43
C LEU A 269 -12.19 -46.24 8.41
N MET A 270 -11.02 -45.57 8.35
CA MET A 270 -9.72 -46.25 8.41
C MET A 270 -9.53 -46.99 9.73
N GLY A 271 -9.92 -46.39 10.86
CA GLY A 271 -9.92 -47.04 12.17
C GLY A 271 -10.81 -48.29 12.22
N ALA A 272 -12.00 -48.21 11.64
CA ALA A 272 -12.93 -49.35 11.55
C ALA A 272 -12.37 -50.50 10.69
N ILE A 273 -11.71 -50.18 9.57
CA ILE A 273 -11.06 -51.16 8.68
C ILE A 273 -9.91 -51.87 9.41
N VAL A 274 -9.04 -51.12 10.11
CA VAL A 274 -7.93 -51.70 10.89
C VAL A 274 -8.45 -52.65 11.98
N ARG A 275 -9.50 -52.24 12.72
CA ARG A 275 -10.13 -53.09 13.74
C ARG A 275 -10.68 -54.39 13.15
N ARG A 276 -11.33 -54.33 11.98
CA ARG A 276 -11.87 -55.52 11.29
C ARG A 276 -10.77 -56.49 10.84
N ARG A 277 -9.60 -55.99 10.44
CA ARG A 277 -8.47 -56.82 10.01
C ARG A 277 -7.80 -57.54 11.18
N ASN A 278 -7.64 -56.86 12.32
CA ASN A 278 -7.02 -57.47 13.50
C ASN A 278 -7.94 -58.49 14.21
N GLY A 279 -9.26 -58.37 14.07
CA GLY A 279 -10.22 -59.34 14.61
C GLY A 279 -10.37 -60.65 13.83
N ARG A 280 -9.60 -60.87 12.75
CA ARG A 280 -9.63 -62.11 11.93
C ARG A 280 -8.36 -62.96 12.06
N GLY A 281 -7.46 -62.60 12.98
CA GLY A 281 -6.21 -63.31 13.25
C GLY A 281 -6.15 -64.06 14.59
N ALA A 282 -7.29 -64.30 15.24
CA ALA A 282 -7.42 -65.10 16.46
C ALA A 282 -8.46 -66.21 16.25
#